data_AF-A0AAE7E3X6-F1
#
_entry.id   AF-A0AAE7E3X6-F1
#
_cell.length_a   1.000
_cell.length_b   1.000
_cell.length_c   1.000
_cell.angle_alpha   90.00
_cell.angle_beta   90.00
_cell.angle_gamma   90.00
#
_symmetry.space_group_name_H-M   'P 1'
#
loop_
_entity.id
_entity.type
_entity.pdbx_description
1 polymer ?
#
loop_
_entity_poly.entity_id
_entity_poly.type
_entity_poly.pdbx_seq_one_letter_code
_entity_poly.pdbx_strand_id
1 'polypeptide(L)'
;MKQNTISTKIKFIGILFIILMASIIATTMYLNEKNKKDALIINIAGKQRMLTQNISKNIFYIYHNKNSSYWELDTSTIEFIYNLNSLKDGNSLIGISKAPTDEIEKQLSKVEILWNNFHKNIVDFKEIIQNNDKDNNLALKNIVDSIHDTNTILLSQVDSLVSMYTTYSEQKSDFIRYIQYLFALFIVILMFYSFSQLKAMEENVKKFFDESKKIMEENSNELLTPIKIEAEKEIVEATDTINCFIDKINAAMIYSSNAIEQSNNASIKLEEITEEFDKIIDELTNSADISKQLNKSEDIVIQSQENLMNSTKKLQELKNELDKLMNSCKTK
;
A
#
# COMPACT_ATOMS: atom_id res chain seq x y z
N MET A 1 -12.13 11.44 -17.32
CA MET A 1 -12.38 10.17 -16.62
C MET A 1 -11.05 9.46 -16.38
N LYS A 2 -10.70 9.12 -15.13
CA LYS A 2 -9.51 8.29 -14.86
C LYS A 2 -9.69 6.96 -15.61
N GLN A 3 -8.78 6.64 -16.52
CA GLN A 3 -8.86 5.42 -17.31
C GLN A 3 -8.74 4.21 -16.37
N ASN A 4 -9.73 3.33 -16.37
CA ASN A 4 -9.78 2.10 -15.60
C ASN A 4 -8.82 1.07 -16.21
N THR A 5 -7.52 1.24 -15.96
CA THR A 5 -6.47 0.38 -16.52
C THR A 5 -5.92 -0.58 -15.48
N ILE A 6 -5.50 -1.77 -15.91
CA ILE A 6 -4.86 -2.79 -15.05
C ILE A 6 -3.65 -2.16 -14.34
N SER A 7 -2.81 -1.45 -15.11
CA SER A 7 -1.62 -0.79 -14.56
C SER A 7 -1.96 0.22 -13.46
N THR A 8 -3.03 1.00 -13.63
CA THR A 8 -3.44 2.01 -12.64
C THR A 8 -3.94 1.35 -11.36
N LYS A 9 -4.73 0.27 -11.46
CA LYS A 9 -5.21 -0.48 -10.29
C LYS A 9 -4.05 -1.08 -9.49
N ILE A 10 -3.10 -1.73 -10.16
CA ILE A 10 -1.91 -2.31 -9.51
C ILE A 10 -1.04 -1.24 -8.85
N LYS A 11 -0.75 -0.14 -9.56
CA LYS A 11 0.03 0.98 -9.00
C LYS A 11 -0.65 1.61 -7.80
N PHE A 12 -1.97 1.77 -7.84
CA PHE A 12 -2.73 2.31 -6.72
C PHE A 12 -2.62 1.43 -5.47
N ILE A 13 -2.81 0.11 -5.61
CA ILE A 13 -2.63 -0.86 -4.51
C ILE A 13 -1.20 -0.80 -3.96
N GLY A 14 -0.20 -0.78 -4.85
CA GLY A 14 1.21 -0.71 -4.45
C GLY A 14 1.56 0.56 -3.68
N ILE A 15 1.09 1.72 -4.14
CA ILE A 15 1.30 3.00 -3.45
C ILE A 15 0.63 2.97 -2.06
N LEU A 16 -0.58 2.44 -1.96
CA LEU A 16 -1.30 2.31 -0.69
C LEU A 16 -0.51 1.44 0.31
N PHE A 17 0.03 0.31 -0.16
CA PHE A 17 0.91 -0.54 0.65
C PHE A 17 2.19 0.19 1.11
N ILE A 18 2.86 0.90 0.21
CA ILE A 18 4.11 1.62 0.53
C ILE A 18 3.85 2.70 1.58
N ILE A 19 2.79 3.50 1.42
CA ILE A 19 2.42 4.55 2.38
C ILE A 19 2.13 3.94 3.75
N LEU A 20 1.37 2.84 3.79
CA LEU A 20 1.04 2.16 5.04
C LEU A 20 2.30 1.62 5.74
N MET A 21 3.19 0.96 4.99
CA MET A 21 4.46 0.45 5.52
C MET A 21 5.37 1.57 6.03
N ALA A 22 5.51 2.66 5.26
CA ALA A 22 6.30 3.81 5.68
C ALA A 22 5.76 4.44 6.98
N SER A 23 4.44 4.54 7.12
CA SER A 23 3.77 5.02 8.34
C SER A 23 4.08 4.13 9.56
N ILE A 24 4.03 2.80 9.39
CA ILE A 24 4.36 1.84 10.45
C ILE A 24 5.83 1.96 10.88
N ILE A 25 6.74 2.04 9.91
CA ILE A 25 8.18 2.16 10.19
C ILE A 25 8.46 3.48 10.91
N ALA A 26 7.93 4.59 10.41
CA ALA A 26 8.14 5.92 11.00
C ALA A 26 7.62 5.99 12.43
N THR A 27 6.42 5.48 12.70
CA THR A 27 5.84 5.45 14.05
C THR A 27 6.63 4.54 14.99
N THR A 28 7.13 3.40 14.51
CA THR A 28 7.96 2.48 15.29
C THR A 28 9.33 3.08 15.63
N MET A 29 9.97 3.75 14.68
CA MET A 29 11.23 4.46 14.91
C MET A 29 11.06 5.59 15.92
N TYR A 30 10.01 6.40 15.76
CA TYR A 30 9.66 7.47 16.70
C TYR A 30 9.45 6.95 18.12
N LEU A 31 8.77 5.81 18.27
CA LEU A 31 8.54 5.15 19.55
C LEU A 31 9.86 4.70 20.19
N ASN A 32 10.72 4.02 19.44
CA ASN A 32 11.94 3.46 20.00
C ASN A 32 12.86 4.54 20.58
N GLU A 33 12.95 5.69 19.91
CA GLU A 33 13.68 6.85 20.43
C GLU A 33 13.05 7.47 21.69
N LYS A 34 11.71 7.52 21.76
CA LYS A 34 11.01 8.00 22.95
C LYS A 34 11.15 7.04 24.14
N ASN A 35 11.06 5.72 23.91
CA ASN A 35 11.21 4.71 24.96
C ASN A 35 12.59 4.74 25.63
N LYS A 36 13.66 4.98 24.86
CA LYS A 36 15.01 5.18 25.42
C LYS A 36 15.08 6.35 26.40
N LYS A 37 14.43 7.48 26.05
CA LYS A 37 14.39 8.67 26.91
C LYS A 37 13.54 8.44 28.15
N ASP A 38 12.41 7.75 28.02
CA ASP A 38 11.55 7.42 29.15
C ASP A 38 12.27 6.48 30.14
N ALA A 39 13.04 5.51 29.64
CA ALA A 39 13.87 4.63 30.47
C ALA A 39 14.97 5.40 31.24
N LEU A 40 15.60 6.38 30.60
CA LEU A 40 16.59 7.25 31.27
C LEU A 40 15.96 8.06 32.40
N ILE A 41 14.77 8.63 32.17
CA ILE A 41 14.01 9.40 33.18
C ILE A 41 13.66 8.52 34.37
N ILE A 42 13.13 7.31 34.13
CA ILE A 42 12.80 6.35 35.19
C ILE A 42 14.04 5.97 36.00
N ASN A 43 15.19 5.77 35.34
CA ASN A 43 16.44 5.47 36.03
C ASN A 43 16.90 6.62 36.93
N ILE A 44 16.81 7.88 36.46
CA ILE A 44 17.18 9.06 37.25
C ILE A 44 16.25 9.26 38.44
N ALA A 45 14.93 9.15 38.21
CA ALA A 45 13.95 9.18 39.29
C ALA A 45 14.20 8.02 40.29
N GLY A 46 14.50 6.83 39.79
CA GLY A 46 14.85 5.66 40.60
C GLY A 46 16.09 5.89 41.46
N LYS A 47 17.11 6.56 40.90
CA LYS A 47 18.35 6.91 41.60
C LYS A 47 18.11 7.87 42.77
N GLN A 48 17.11 8.73 42.69
CA GLN A 48 16.73 9.61 43.82
C GLN A 48 16.46 8.81 45.10
N ARG A 49 15.79 7.65 44.99
CA ARG A 49 15.50 6.77 46.15
C ARG A 49 16.78 6.31 46.81
N MET A 50 17.70 5.77 46.02
CA MET A 50 19.02 5.35 46.49
C MET A 50 19.77 6.52 47.15
N LEU A 51 19.72 7.71 46.55
CA LEU A 51 20.40 8.89 47.07
C LEU A 51 19.85 9.35 48.43
N THR A 52 18.52 9.35 48.64
CA THR A 52 17.94 9.66 49.97
C THR A 52 18.49 8.74 51.06
N GLN A 53 18.55 7.43 50.77
CA GLN A 53 19.06 6.43 51.70
C GLN A 53 20.58 6.56 51.88
N ASN A 54 21.31 6.82 50.80
CA ASN A 54 22.76 6.96 50.85
C ASN A 54 23.19 8.17 51.68
N ILE A 55 22.49 9.30 51.53
CA ILE A 55 22.70 10.51 52.31
C ILE A 55 22.45 10.22 53.79
N SER A 56 21.30 9.64 54.13
CA SER A 56 20.95 9.29 55.52
C SER A 56 21.98 8.32 56.14
N LYS A 57 22.37 7.27 55.40
CA LYS A 57 23.40 6.30 55.80
C LYS A 57 24.73 7.00 56.14
N ASN A 58 25.19 7.90 55.28
CA ASN A 58 26.43 8.64 55.49
C ASN A 58 26.36 9.54 56.72
N ILE A 59 25.21 10.20 56.94
CA ILE A 59 25.00 11.02 58.13
C ILE A 59 25.06 10.18 59.41
N PHE A 60 24.36 9.03 59.47
CA PHE A 60 24.46 8.13 60.62
C PHE A 60 25.89 7.62 60.84
N TYR A 61 26.62 7.32 59.77
CA TYR A 61 28.01 6.87 59.88
C TYR A 61 28.93 7.96 60.43
N ILE A 62 28.84 9.19 59.89
CA ILE A 62 29.63 10.36 60.33
C ILE A 62 29.28 10.73 61.77
N TYR A 63 28.00 10.62 62.16
CA TYR A 63 27.55 10.88 63.53
C TYR A 63 28.31 10.01 64.56
N HIS A 64 28.54 8.73 64.24
CA HIS A 64 29.31 7.81 65.09
C HIS A 64 30.82 7.90 64.86
N ASN A 65 31.26 8.41 63.70
CA ASN A 65 32.65 8.47 63.28
C ASN A 65 33.01 9.88 62.80
N LYS A 66 33.07 10.84 63.73
CA LYS A 66 33.16 12.30 63.44
C LYS A 66 34.35 12.73 62.56
N ASN A 67 35.40 11.92 62.46
CA ASN A 67 36.58 12.16 61.62
C ASN A 67 36.44 11.61 60.19
N SER A 68 35.28 11.06 59.82
CA SER A 68 35.05 10.48 58.50
C SER A 68 34.94 11.54 57.41
N SER A 69 35.26 11.14 56.17
CA SER A 69 35.13 12.01 55.00
C SER A 69 33.67 12.36 54.70
N TYR A 70 33.42 13.62 54.34
CA TYR A 70 32.12 14.10 53.85
C TYR A 70 31.93 13.89 52.35
N TRP A 71 32.94 13.36 51.64
CA TRP A 71 32.94 13.30 50.18
C TRP A 71 31.73 12.54 49.58
N GLU A 72 31.37 11.39 50.15
CA GLU A 72 30.23 10.60 49.64
C GLU A 72 28.89 11.29 49.94
N LEU A 73 28.76 11.94 51.11
CA LEU A 73 27.60 12.75 51.48
C LEU A 73 27.42 13.92 50.51
N ASP A 74 28.49 14.67 50.26
CA ASP A 74 28.46 15.86 49.41
C ASP A 74 28.18 15.47 47.95
N THR A 75 28.84 14.43 47.44
CA THR A 75 28.60 13.93 46.08
C THR A 75 27.16 13.46 45.89
N SER A 76 26.61 12.72 46.86
CA SER A 76 25.22 12.24 46.81
C SER A 76 24.22 13.40 46.87
N THR A 77 24.52 14.42 47.68
CA THR A 77 23.68 15.62 47.82
C THR A 77 23.65 16.44 46.53
N ILE A 78 24.83 16.69 45.93
CA ILE A 78 24.96 17.39 44.65
C ILE A 78 24.23 16.62 43.55
N GLU A 79 24.41 15.30 43.49
CA GLU A 79 23.76 14.46 42.49
C GLU A 79 22.23 14.43 42.66
N PHE A 80 21.72 14.43 43.89
CA PHE A 80 20.28 14.52 44.15
C PHE A 80 19.71 15.82 43.56
N ILE A 81 20.33 16.97 43.88
CA ILE A 81 19.91 18.29 43.41
C ILE A 81 19.93 18.36 41.88
N TYR A 82 21.03 17.92 41.26
CA TYR A 82 21.18 17.94 39.80
C TYR A 82 20.08 17.13 39.10
N ASN A 83 19.80 15.94 39.62
CA ASN A 83 18.79 15.05 39.05
C ASN A 83 17.37 15.60 39.28
N LEU A 84 17.06 16.13 40.46
CA LEU A 84 15.75 16.73 40.74
C LEU A 84 15.46 17.91 39.80
N ASN A 85 16.44 18.81 39.62
CA ASN A 85 16.32 19.93 38.68
C ASN A 85 16.19 19.43 37.23
N SER A 86 16.95 18.40 36.85
CA SER A 86 16.86 17.82 35.51
C SER A 86 15.49 17.19 35.22
N LEU A 87 14.82 16.61 36.22
CA LEU A 87 13.46 16.06 36.10
C LEU A 87 12.40 17.16 36.03
N LYS A 88 12.59 18.24 36.79
CA LYS A 88 11.66 19.37 36.89
C LYS A 88 11.71 20.26 35.65
N ASP A 89 12.87 20.81 35.36
CA ASP A 89 13.07 21.84 34.33
C ASP A 89 13.48 21.27 32.97
N GLY A 90 13.86 19.99 32.94
CA GLY A 90 14.48 19.35 31.80
C GLY A 90 15.99 19.61 31.74
N ASN A 91 16.69 18.83 30.91
CA ASN A 91 18.13 18.93 30.74
C ASN A 91 18.51 18.54 29.31
N SER A 92 18.89 19.52 28.50
CA SER A 92 19.25 19.33 27.09
C SER A 92 20.53 18.53 26.89
N LEU A 93 21.48 18.57 27.85
CA LEU A 93 22.76 17.86 27.77
C LEU A 93 22.57 16.34 27.80
N ILE A 94 21.62 15.87 28.60
CA ILE A 94 21.27 14.44 28.73
C ILE A 94 19.96 14.09 28.00
N GLY A 95 19.40 15.04 27.24
CA GLY A 95 18.24 14.83 26.37
C GLY A 95 16.90 14.61 27.08
N ILE A 96 16.77 15.11 28.32
CA ILE A 96 15.56 15.00 29.15
C ILE A 96 14.69 16.23 28.96
N SER A 97 13.40 16.01 28.72
CA SER A 97 12.39 17.06 28.71
C SER A 97 11.88 17.32 30.13
N LYS A 98 11.34 18.52 30.35
CA LYS A 98 10.59 18.87 31.57
C LYS A 98 9.45 17.88 31.88
N ALA A 99 8.90 18.00 33.09
CA ALA A 99 7.78 17.19 33.56
C ALA A 99 6.68 17.02 32.48
N PRO A 100 6.26 15.78 32.17
CA PRO A 100 5.38 15.52 31.04
C PRO A 100 3.90 15.80 31.33
N THR A 101 3.51 15.90 32.60
CA THR A 101 2.13 16.17 33.04
C THR A 101 2.11 17.07 34.26
N ASP A 102 1.02 17.82 34.44
CA ASP A 102 0.81 18.69 35.62
C ASP A 102 0.84 17.90 36.93
N GLU A 103 0.41 16.64 36.92
CA GLU A 103 0.44 15.77 38.10
C GLU A 103 1.88 15.43 38.51
N ILE A 104 2.73 15.09 37.54
CA ILE A 104 4.15 14.81 37.79
C ILE A 104 4.87 16.08 38.23
N GLU A 105 4.55 17.24 37.67
CA GLU A 105 5.09 18.53 38.08
C GLU A 105 4.73 18.88 39.53
N LYS A 106 3.48 18.64 39.93
CA LYS A 106 3.04 18.80 41.33
C LYS A 106 3.77 17.85 42.26
N GLN A 107 3.98 16.60 41.86
CA GLN A 107 4.72 15.64 42.67
C GLN A 107 6.20 16.02 42.81
N LEU A 108 6.84 16.51 41.75
CA LEU A 108 8.21 17.06 41.79
C LEU A 108 8.30 18.24 42.76
N SER A 109 7.33 19.16 42.72
CA SER A 109 7.26 20.30 43.63
C SER A 109 7.13 19.85 45.10
N LYS A 110 6.35 18.79 45.35
CA LYS A 110 6.22 18.19 46.69
C LYS A 110 7.53 17.57 47.17
N VAL A 111 8.22 16.83 46.28
CA VAL A 111 9.54 16.25 46.56
C VAL A 111 10.56 17.35 46.84
N GLU A 112 10.55 18.45 46.09
CA GLU A 112 11.44 19.60 46.28
C GLU A 112 11.24 20.28 47.64
N ILE A 113 9.99 20.49 48.07
CA ILE A 113 9.70 21.05 49.40
C ILE A 113 10.26 20.16 50.51
N LEU A 114 10.04 18.85 50.42
CA LEU A 114 10.55 17.89 51.40
C LEU A 114 12.08 17.81 51.36
N TRP A 115 12.66 17.85 50.17
CA TRP A 115 14.11 17.90 49.98
C TRP A 115 14.72 19.15 50.60
N ASN A 116 14.11 20.32 50.43
CA ASN A 116 14.66 21.56 51.00
C ASN A 116 14.73 21.49 52.53
N ASN A 117 13.73 20.89 53.18
CA ASN A 117 13.77 20.64 54.62
C ASN A 117 14.85 19.61 54.98
N PHE A 118 14.90 18.49 54.26
CA PHE A 118 15.91 17.46 54.45
C PHE A 118 17.34 18.00 54.30
N HIS A 119 17.58 18.78 53.23
CA HIS A 119 18.85 19.41 52.91
C HIS A 119 19.29 20.43 53.97
N LYS A 120 18.35 21.19 54.53
CA LYS A 120 18.66 22.07 55.67
C LYS A 120 19.22 21.27 56.85
N ASN A 121 18.62 20.13 57.19
CA ASN A 121 19.14 19.26 58.25
C ASN A 121 20.55 18.73 57.94
N ILE A 122 20.88 18.46 56.65
CA ILE A 122 22.23 18.07 56.24
C ILE A 122 23.24 19.19 56.51
N VAL A 123 22.88 20.43 56.17
CA VAL A 123 23.75 21.61 56.38
C VAL A 123 23.96 21.85 57.87
N ASP A 124 22.88 21.89 58.65
CA ASP A 124 22.92 22.11 60.10
C ASP A 124 23.73 21.00 60.80
N PHE A 125 23.61 19.74 60.34
CA PHE A 125 24.41 18.61 60.82
C PHE A 125 25.92 18.83 60.61
N LYS A 126 26.32 19.25 59.41
CA LYS A 126 27.74 19.49 59.07
C LYS A 126 28.31 20.63 59.92
N GLU A 127 27.56 21.72 60.09
CA GLU A 127 27.98 22.88 60.88
C GLU A 127 28.25 22.50 62.35
N ILE A 128 27.33 21.75 62.98
CA ILE A 128 27.47 21.35 64.38
C ILE A 128 28.66 20.40 64.59
N ILE A 129 28.89 19.44 63.69
CA ILE A 129 30.04 18.53 63.82
C ILE A 129 31.37 19.28 63.63
N GLN A 130 31.43 20.24 62.71
CA GLN A 130 32.65 21.01 62.44
C GLN A 130 33.00 21.98 63.57
N ASN A 131 32.00 22.58 64.21
CA ASN A 131 32.20 23.54 65.31
C ASN A 131 32.68 22.88 66.63
N ASN A 132 32.64 21.54 66.72
CA ASN A 132 33.26 20.72 67.77
C ASN A 132 32.91 21.09 69.22
N ASP A 133 31.75 21.72 69.42
CA ASP A 133 31.30 22.22 70.72
C ASP A 133 30.68 21.08 71.54
N LYS A 134 31.24 20.82 72.73
CA LYS A 134 30.89 19.64 73.54
C LYS A 134 29.45 19.67 74.09
N ASP A 135 28.81 20.85 74.12
CA ASP A 135 27.45 21.04 74.62
C ASP A 135 26.36 20.80 73.57
N ASN A 136 26.70 20.61 72.29
CA ASN A 136 25.72 20.46 71.21
C ASN A 136 25.25 19.01 70.97
N ASN A 137 25.53 18.06 71.87
CA ASN A 137 25.16 16.65 71.69
C ASN A 137 23.64 16.44 71.58
N LEU A 138 22.83 17.21 72.31
CA LEU A 138 21.36 17.13 72.22
C LEU A 138 20.85 17.66 70.87
N ALA A 139 21.39 18.79 70.39
CA ALA A 139 21.04 19.37 69.09
C ALA A 139 21.41 18.43 67.93
N LEU A 140 22.60 17.84 68.00
CA LEU A 140 23.07 16.87 67.00
C LEU A 140 22.19 15.62 66.96
N LYS A 141 21.80 15.08 68.14
CA LYS A 141 20.86 13.96 68.21
C LYS A 141 19.51 14.31 67.59
N ASN A 142 18.94 15.48 67.92
CA ASN A 142 17.66 15.91 67.37
C ASN A 142 17.69 16.05 65.83
N ILE A 143 18.81 16.51 65.25
CA ILE A 143 18.96 16.60 63.79
C ILE A 143 19.03 15.20 63.17
N VAL A 144 19.77 14.27 63.79
CA VAL A 144 19.87 12.89 63.31
C VAL A 144 18.51 12.18 63.37
N ASP A 145 17.74 12.38 64.43
CA ASP A 145 16.37 11.88 64.56
C ASP A 145 15.44 12.52 63.50
N SER A 146 15.55 13.83 63.28
CA SER A 146 14.82 14.55 62.23
C SER A 146 15.14 14.01 60.83
N ILE A 147 16.41 13.70 60.55
CA ILE A 147 16.86 13.11 59.28
C ILE A 147 16.27 11.70 59.11
N HIS A 148 16.20 10.89 60.17
CA HIS A 148 15.55 9.58 60.10
C HIS A 148 14.08 9.69 59.66
N ASP A 149 13.32 10.57 60.32
CA ASP A 149 11.88 10.72 60.09
C ASP A 149 11.60 11.33 58.72
N THR A 150 12.31 12.40 58.37
CA THR A 150 12.13 13.09 57.08
C THR A 150 12.62 12.26 55.90
N ASN A 151 13.65 11.41 56.07
CA ASN A 151 14.09 10.47 55.03
C ASN A 151 12.99 9.49 54.63
N THR A 152 12.24 8.93 55.58
CA THR A 152 11.16 7.99 55.30
C THR A 152 10.04 8.64 54.49
N ILE A 153 9.66 9.86 54.87
CA ILE A 153 8.65 10.64 54.17
C ILE A 153 9.13 11.01 52.75
N LEU A 154 10.36 11.49 52.63
CA LEU A 154 10.96 11.85 51.35
C LEU A 154 11.07 10.64 50.42
N LEU A 155 11.56 9.50 50.92
CA LEU A 155 11.64 8.24 50.17
C LEU A 155 10.27 7.85 49.62
N SER A 156 9.23 7.89 50.45
CA SER A 156 7.86 7.57 50.02
C SER A 156 7.36 8.50 48.90
N GLN A 157 7.65 9.80 48.97
CA GLN A 157 7.26 10.73 47.91
C GLN A 157 8.09 10.55 46.63
N VAL A 158 9.36 10.20 46.74
CA VAL A 158 10.20 9.85 45.59
C VAL A 158 9.74 8.53 44.96
N ASP A 159 9.35 7.52 45.75
CA ASP A 159 8.77 6.27 45.24
C ASP A 159 7.47 6.54 44.46
N SER A 160 6.61 7.40 44.99
CA SER A 160 5.40 7.84 44.28
C SER A 160 5.75 8.53 42.96
N LEU A 161 6.77 9.41 42.94
CA LEU A 161 7.24 10.06 41.72
C LEU A 161 7.73 9.05 40.68
N VAL A 162 8.52 8.05 41.10
CA VAL A 162 8.99 6.96 40.23
C VAL A 162 7.80 6.20 39.65
N SER A 163 6.81 5.84 40.48
CA SER A 163 5.60 5.15 40.03
C SER A 163 4.81 5.96 39.00
N MET A 164 4.71 7.28 39.16
CA MET A 164 4.05 8.16 38.19
C MET A 164 4.77 8.19 36.84
N TYR A 165 6.11 8.30 36.84
CA TYR A 165 6.90 8.23 35.60
C TYR A 165 6.80 6.87 34.92
N THR A 166 6.83 5.78 35.68
CA THR A 166 6.64 4.42 35.16
C THR A 166 5.27 4.28 34.51
N THR A 167 4.21 4.65 35.22
CA THR A 167 2.82 4.56 34.73
C THR A 167 2.61 5.40 33.47
N TYR A 168 3.14 6.63 33.45
CA TYR A 168 3.06 7.49 32.27
C TYR A 168 3.75 6.88 31.06
N SER A 169 4.95 6.31 31.25
CA SER A 169 5.71 5.62 30.20
C SER A 169 4.95 4.39 29.67
N GLU A 170 4.38 3.59 30.57
CA GLU A 170 3.59 2.40 30.22
C GLU A 170 2.32 2.76 29.43
N GLN A 171 1.53 3.73 29.90
CA GLN A 171 0.30 4.16 29.22
C GLN A 171 0.59 4.70 27.81
N LYS A 172 1.65 5.48 27.67
CA LYS A 172 2.11 5.98 26.37
C LYS A 172 2.55 4.85 25.45
N SER A 173 3.28 3.86 25.96
CA SER A 173 3.69 2.67 25.19
C SER A 173 2.47 1.85 24.75
N ASP A 174 1.48 1.68 25.64
CA ASP A 174 0.24 0.95 25.38
C ASP A 174 -0.62 1.63 24.32
N PHE A 175 -0.80 2.95 24.38
CA PHE A 175 -1.50 3.72 23.35
C PHE A 175 -0.94 3.45 21.95
N ILE A 176 0.39 3.42 21.83
CA ILE A 176 1.06 3.15 20.55
C ILE A 176 0.91 1.69 20.13
N ARG A 177 0.97 0.73 21.06
CA ARG A 177 0.68 -0.68 20.77
C ARG A 177 -0.73 -0.86 20.16
N TYR A 178 -1.73 -0.14 20.68
CA TYR A 178 -3.07 -0.15 20.09
C TYR A 178 -3.10 0.42 18.67
N ILE A 179 -2.36 1.51 18.40
CA ILE A 179 -2.20 2.05 17.03
C ILE A 179 -1.56 1.02 16.10
N GLN A 180 -0.58 0.24 16.56
CA GLN A 180 0.03 -0.83 15.76
C GLN A 180 -0.96 -1.95 15.43
N TYR A 181 -1.81 -2.36 16.38
CA TYR A 181 -2.88 -3.34 16.10
C TYR A 181 -3.89 -2.81 15.09
N LEU A 182 -4.20 -1.52 15.13
CA LEU A 182 -5.05 -0.86 14.15
C LEU A 182 -4.41 -0.84 12.75
N PHE A 183 -3.11 -0.58 12.64
CA PHE A 183 -2.39 -0.73 11.37
C PHE A 183 -2.38 -2.18 10.87
N ALA A 184 -2.20 -3.16 11.76
CA ALA A 184 -2.28 -4.57 11.40
C ALA A 184 -3.66 -4.94 10.83
N LEU A 185 -4.74 -4.43 11.44
CA LEU A 185 -6.10 -4.59 10.91
C LEU A 185 -6.23 -3.98 9.51
N PHE A 186 -5.71 -2.76 9.30
CA PHE A 186 -5.73 -2.13 7.98
C PHE A 186 -4.94 -2.92 6.94
N ILE A 187 -3.81 -3.55 7.31
CA ILE A 187 -3.08 -4.43 6.40
C ILE A 187 -3.96 -5.60 5.96
N VAL A 188 -4.68 -6.25 6.88
CA VAL A 188 -5.56 -7.38 6.55
C VAL A 188 -6.69 -6.93 5.60
N ILE A 189 -7.33 -5.80 5.88
CA ILE A 189 -8.37 -5.24 5.01
C ILE A 189 -7.79 -4.92 3.62
N LEU A 190 -6.60 -4.33 3.57
CA LEU A 190 -5.93 -3.95 2.34
C LEU A 190 -5.50 -5.19 1.53
N MET A 191 -5.06 -6.26 2.19
CA MET A 191 -4.79 -7.55 1.57
C MET A 191 -6.06 -8.15 0.95
N PHE A 192 -7.18 -8.14 1.68
CA PHE A 192 -8.45 -8.64 1.16
C PHE A 192 -8.93 -7.82 -0.05
N TYR A 193 -8.84 -6.50 0.04
CA TYR A 193 -9.15 -5.59 -1.07
C TYR A 193 -8.25 -5.84 -2.28
N SER A 194 -6.94 -5.96 -2.08
CA SER A 194 -5.97 -6.26 -3.13
C SER A 194 -6.29 -7.59 -3.80
N PHE A 195 -6.57 -8.63 -3.01
CA PHE A 195 -6.93 -9.95 -3.52
C PHE A 195 -8.22 -9.90 -4.34
N SER A 196 -9.26 -9.21 -3.85
CA SER A 196 -10.52 -9.02 -4.57
C SER A 196 -10.32 -8.31 -5.91
N GLN A 197 -9.48 -7.27 -5.95
CA GLN A 197 -9.16 -6.57 -7.19
C GLN A 197 -8.38 -7.43 -8.18
N LEU A 198 -7.40 -8.21 -7.71
CA LEU A 198 -6.66 -9.15 -8.56
C LEU A 198 -7.59 -10.22 -9.13
N LYS A 199 -8.49 -10.76 -8.31
CA LYS A 199 -9.47 -11.75 -8.75
C LYS A 199 -10.43 -11.19 -9.81
N ALA A 200 -10.91 -9.96 -9.64
CA ALA A 200 -11.75 -9.31 -10.64
C ALA A 200 -11.02 -9.11 -11.98
N MET A 201 -9.74 -8.72 -11.95
CA MET A 201 -8.91 -8.62 -13.15
C MET A 201 -8.71 -9.99 -13.81
N GLU A 202 -8.46 -11.04 -13.02
CA GLU A 202 -8.32 -12.41 -13.51
C GLU A 202 -9.61 -12.91 -14.20
N GLU A 203 -10.77 -12.65 -13.59
CA GLU A 203 -12.08 -13.00 -14.16
C GLU A 203 -12.34 -12.29 -15.49
N ASN A 204 -12.00 -11.00 -15.61
CA ASN A 204 -12.15 -10.26 -16.87
C ASN A 204 -11.25 -10.82 -17.97
N VAL A 205 -10.01 -11.18 -17.65
CA VAL A 205 -9.09 -11.81 -18.60
C VAL A 205 -9.60 -13.19 -19.02
N LYS A 206 -10.09 -14.01 -18.07
CA LYS A 206 -10.70 -15.31 -18.37
C LYS A 206 -11.91 -15.15 -19.29
N LYS A 207 -12.81 -14.21 -19.00
CA LYS A 207 -13.96 -13.92 -19.85
C LYS A 207 -13.54 -13.51 -21.26
N PHE A 208 -12.51 -12.70 -21.41
CA PHE A 208 -11.94 -12.36 -22.71
C PHE A 208 -11.45 -13.59 -23.47
N PHE A 209 -10.70 -14.49 -22.82
CA PHE A 209 -10.26 -15.73 -23.44
C PHE A 209 -11.41 -16.65 -23.81
N ASP A 210 -12.42 -16.79 -22.95
CA ASP A 210 -13.57 -17.66 -23.18
C ASP A 210 -14.43 -17.16 -24.35
N GLU A 211 -14.72 -15.86 -24.41
CA GLU A 211 -15.44 -15.27 -25.57
C GLU A 211 -14.62 -15.35 -26.86
N SER A 212 -13.29 -15.16 -26.79
CA SER A 212 -12.42 -15.33 -27.95
C SER A 212 -12.41 -16.78 -28.47
N LYS A 213 -12.44 -17.76 -27.56
CA LYS A 213 -12.54 -19.18 -27.92
C LYS A 213 -13.89 -19.53 -28.52
N LYS A 214 -14.99 -18.98 -28.00
CA LYS A 214 -16.34 -19.21 -28.57
C LYS A 214 -16.39 -18.85 -30.05
N ILE A 215 -15.76 -17.76 -30.47
CA ILE A 215 -15.68 -17.36 -31.88
C ILE A 215 -14.93 -18.39 -32.74
N MET A 216 -13.91 -19.05 -32.17
CA MET A 216 -13.18 -20.12 -32.86
C MET A 216 -13.97 -21.44 -32.91
N GLU A 217 -14.83 -21.68 -31.92
CA GLU A 217 -15.63 -22.89 -31.79
C GLU A 217 -17.01 -22.78 -32.47
N GLU A 218 -17.50 -21.57 -32.72
CA GLU A 218 -18.79 -21.31 -33.37
C GLU A 218 -18.82 -22.00 -34.75
N ASN A 219 -19.87 -22.80 -34.96
CA ASN A 219 -19.89 -23.84 -35.97
C ASN A 219 -21.11 -23.66 -36.84
N SER A 220 -21.07 -22.72 -37.78
CA SER A 220 -22.12 -22.60 -38.79
C SER A 220 -21.76 -21.54 -39.82
N ASN A 221 -22.37 -21.66 -41.00
CA ASN A 221 -22.29 -20.76 -42.16
C ASN A 221 -22.85 -19.34 -41.89
N GLU A 222 -22.74 -18.84 -40.65
CA GLU A 222 -23.23 -17.56 -40.17
C GLU A 222 -22.06 -16.60 -39.91
N LEU A 223 -22.36 -15.29 -39.90
CA LEU A 223 -21.37 -14.24 -39.67
C LEU A 223 -20.85 -14.30 -38.22
N LEU A 224 -19.56 -14.06 -38.05
CA LEU A 224 -18.91 -14.03 -36.74
C LEU A 224 -19.50 -12.92 -35.87
N THR A 225 -19.77 -13.20 -34.61
CA THR A 225 -20.34 -12.22 -33.68
C THR A 225 -19.22 -11.41 -32.99
N PRO A 226 -19.32 -10.06 -32.93
CA PRO A 226 -18.37 -9.25 -32.19
C PRO A 226 -18.41 -9.53 -30.68
N ILE A 227 -17.23 -9.61 -30.06
CA ILE A 227 -17.06 -9.78 -28.62
C ILE A 227 -17.55 -8.52 -27.89
N LYS A 228 -18.43 -8.70 -26.92
CA LYS A 228 -18.90 -7.62 -26.03
C LYS A 228 -18.46 -7.88 -24.60
N ILE A 229 -17.45 -7.16 -24.15
CA ILE A 229 -16.91 -7.27 -22.79
C ILE A 229 -16.75 -5.90 -22.17
N GLU A 230 -17.28 -5.74 -20.96
CA GLU A 230 -16.95 -4.63 -20.07
C GLU A 230 -15.79 -5.06 -19.17
N ALA A 231 -14.62 -4.44 -19.35
CA ALA A 231 -13.42 -4.76 -18.61
C ALA A 231 -12.50 -3.54 -18.50
N GLU A 232 -11.28 -3.77 -17.99
CA GLU A 232 -10.21 -2.78 -18.02
C GLU A 232 -9.88 -2.35 -19.45
N LYS A 233 -9.43 -1.10 -19.58
CA LYS A 233 -9.16 -0.45 -20.87
C LYS A 233 -8.29 -1.30 -21.79
N GLU A 234 -7.23 -1.93 -21.28
CA GLU A 234 -6.34 -2.78 -22.07
C GLU A 234 -7.06 -4.00 -22.67
N ILE A 235 -8.02 -4.59 -21.93
CA ILE A 235 -8.82 -5.73 -22.41
C ILE A 235 -9.82 -5.25 -23.45
N VAL A 236 -10.44 -4.09 -23.24
CA VAL A 236 -11.37 -3.48 -24.21
C VAL A 236 -10.64 -3.14 -25.51
N GLU A 237 -9.45 -2.52 -25.46
CA GLU A 237 -8.66 -2.22 -26.66
C GLU A 237 -8.26 -3.49 -27.44
N ALA A 238 -7.91 -4.58 -26.74
CA ALA A 238 -7.65 -5.87 -27.37
C ALA A 238 -8.92 -6.45 -28.02
N THR A 239 -10.06 -6.31 -27.35
CA THR A 239 -11.38 -6.74 -27.85
C THR A 239 -11.78 -5.96 -29.10
N ASP A 240 -11.60 -4.64 -29.11
CA ASP A 240 -11.91 -3.78 -30.26
C ASP A 240 -11.04 -4.12 -31.48
N THR A 241 -9.78 -4.50 -31.25
CA THR A 241 -8.88 -4.95 -32.33
C THR A 241 -9.38 -6.25 -32.96
N ILE A 242 -9.83 -7.20 -32.14
CA ILE A 242 -10.42 -8.47 -32.62
C ILE A 242 -11.75 -8.19 -33.33
N ASN A 243 -12.60 -7.32 -32.79
CA ASN A 243 -13.88 -6.95 -33.41
C ASN A 243 -13.68 -6.30 -34.78
N CYS A 244 -12.68 -5.41 -34.94
CA CYS A 244 -12.34 -4.83 -36.23
C CYS A 244 -11.89 -5.91 -37.25
N PHE A 245 -11.18 -6.95 -36.80
CA PHE A 245 -10.82 -8.07 -37.65
C PHE A 245 -12.03 -8.93 -38.04
N ILE A 246 -12.93 -9.21 -37.09
CA ILE A 246 -14.21 -9.90 -37.29
C ILE A 246 -15.05 -9.16 -38.34
N ASP A 247 -15.20 -7.85 -38.21
CA ASP A 247 -15.98 -7.03 -39.14
C ASP A 247 -15.42 -7.07 -40.57
N LYS A 248 -14.09 -7.10 -40.72
CA LYS A 248 -13.43 -7.22 -42.03
C LYS A 248 -13.65 -8.60 -42.67
N ILE A 249 -13.60 -9.68 -41.88
CA ILE A 249 -13.90 -11.03 -42.37
C ILE A 249 -15.36 -11.12 -42.80
N ASN A 250 -16.28 -10.66 -41.94
CA ASN A 250 -17.71 -10.63 -42.24
C ASN A 250 -18.01 -9.83 -43.51
N ALA A 251 -17.40 -8.65 -43.67
CA ALA A 251 -17.54 -7.86 -44.89
C ALA A 251 -17.01 -8.61 -46.13
N ALA A 252 -15.82 -9.23 -46.04
CA ALA A 252 -15.25 -10.00 -47.14
C ALA A 252 -16.14 -11.19 -47.56
N MET A 253 -16.73 -11.89 -46.58
CA MET A 253 -17.68 -12.97 -46.82
C MET A 253 -18.95 -12.50 -47.51
N ILE A 254 -19.54 -11.38 -47.06
CA ILE A 254 -20.73 -10.78 -47.68
C ILE A 254 -20.44 -10.33 -49.12
N TYR A 255 -19.36 -9.57 -49.32
CA TYR A 255 -18.98 -9.10 -50.66
C TYR A 255 -18.69 -10.27 -51.61
N SER A 256 -18.01 -11.32 -51.14
CA SER A 256 -17.76 -12.54 -51.93
C SER A 256 -19.07 -13.24 -52.31
N SER A 257 -19.98 -13.42 -51.35
CA SER A 257 -21.28 -14.06 -51.61
C SER A 257 -22.12 -13.27 -52.61
N ASN A 258 -22.20 -11.95 -52.44
CA ASN A 258 -22.92 -11.08 -53.38
C ASN A 258 -22.28 -11.08 -54.78
N ALA A 259 -20.94 -11.08 -54.86
CA ALA A 259 -20.23 -11.12 -56.13
C ALA A 259 -20.44 -12.45 -56.86
N ILE A 260 -20.44 -13.59 -56.15
CA ILE A 260 -20.75 -14.91 -56.71
C ILE A 260 -22.17 -14.93 -57.27
N GLU A 261 -23.15 -14.42 -56.54
CA GLU A 261 -24.55 -14.36 -56.99
C GLU A 261 -24.72 -13.50 -58.25
N GLN A 262 -24.17 -12.27 -58.24
CA GLN A 262 -24.23 -11.39 -59.41
C GLN A 262 -23.49 -11.98 -60.61
N SER A 263 -22.38 -12.67 -60.37
CA SER A 263 -21.63 -13.35 -61.41
C SER A 263 -22.42 -14.52 -62.02
N ASN A 264 -23.08 -15.34 -61.20
CA ASN A 264 -23.95 -16.40 -61.72
C ASN A 264 -25.10 -15.82 -62.57
N ASN A 265 -25.76 -14.76 -62.10
CA ASN A 265 -26.83 -14.10 -62.84
C ASN A 265 -26.34 -13.50 -64.16
N ALA A 266 -25.16 -12.87 -64.17
CA ALA A 266 -24.56 -12.33 -65.39
C ALA A 266 -24.18 -13.45 -66.38
N SER A 267 -23.67 -14.58 -65.88
CA SER A 267 -23.35 -15.76 -66.71
C SER A 267 -24.59 -16.30 -67.42
N ILE A 268 -25.71 -16.45 -66.70
CA ILE A 268 -26.98 -16.92 -67.28
C ILE A 268 -27.45 -15.98 -68.40
N LYS A 269 -27.37 -14.66 -68.17
CA LYS A 269 -27.76 -13.67 -69.20
C LYS A 269 -26.85 -13.68 -70.43
N LEU A 270 -25.55 -13.89 -70.26
CA LEU A 270 -24.62 -14.01 -71.39
C LEU A 270 -24.88 -15.28 -72.20
N GLU A 271 -25.28 -16.37 -71.53
CA GLU A 271 -25.69 -17.61 -72.18
C GLU A 271 -26.97 -17.41 -73.02
N GLU A 272 -27.98 -16.75 -72.46
CA GLU A 272 -29.19 -16.35 -73.20
C GLU A 272 -28.87 -15.50 -74.44
N ILE A 273 -27.95 -14.52 -74.30
CA ILE A 273 -27.51 -13.67 -75.41
C ILE A 273 -26.77 -14.47 -76.49
N THR A 274 -25.97 -15.46 -76.09
CA THR A 274 -25.26 -16.34 -77.02
C THR A 274 -26.24 -17.15 -77.86
N GLU A 275 -27.26 -17.74 -77.22
CA GLU A 275 -28.33 -18.45 -77.93
C GLU A 275 -29.13 -17.53 -78.88
N GLU A 276 -29.30 -16.24 -78.55
CA GLU A 276 -29.92 -15.27 -79.44
C GLU A 276 -29.02 -14.94 -80.64
N PHE A 277 -27.70 -14.80 -80.43
CA PHE A 277 -26.75 -14.61 -81.53
C PHE A 277 -26.78 -15.78 -82.51
N ASP A 278 -26.75 -17.03 -82.02
CA ASP A 278 -26.85 -18.24 -82.85
C ASP A 278 -28.08 -18.20 -83.77
N LYS A 279 -29.26 -17.90 -83.20
CA LYS A 279 -30.52 -17.81 -83.95
C LYS A 279 -30.48 -16.70 -85.01
N ILE A 280 -29.97 -15.53 -84.67
CA ILE A 280 -29.92 -14.38 -85.58
C ILE A 280 -28.90 -14.61 -86.71
N ILE A 281 -27.76 -15.24 -86.41
CA ILE A 281 -26.73 -15.62 -87.39
C ILE A 281 -27.31 -16.61 -88.40
N ASP A 282 -28.04 -17.62 -87.93
CA ASP A 282 -28.70 -18.63 -88.78
C ASP A 282 -29.76 -18.02 -89.70
N GLU A 283 -30.49 -16.99 -89.26
CA GLU A 283 -31.51 -16.28 -90.07
C GLU A 283 -30.90 -15.32 -91.10
N LEU A 284 -29.73 -14.72 -90.82
CA LEU A 284 -29.06 -13.72 -91.67
C LEU A 284 -28.20 -14.36 -92.78
N THR A 285 -28.84 -15.13 -93.67
CA THR A 285 -28.16 -15.80 -94.80
C THR A 285 -27.63 -14.87 -95.92
N ASN A 286 -27.96 -13.56 -95.92
CA ASN A 286 -27.71 -12.65 -97.06
C ASN A 286 -26.89 -11.36 -96.75
N SER A 287 -26.32 -11.19 -95.55
CA SER A 287 -25.48 -10.00 -95.24
C SER A 287 -24.15 -10.36 -94.59
N ALA A 288 -23.11 -10.51 -95.42
CA ALA A 288 -21.78 -10.97 -95.00
C ALA A 288 -21.11 -10.06 -93.92
N ASP A 289 -21.29 -8.75 -93.99
CA ASP A 289 -20.66 -7.81 -93.04
C ASP A 289 -21.32 -7.83 -91.65
N ILE A 290 -22.64 -8.01 -91.59
CA ILE A 290 -23.39 -8.06 -90.32
C ILE A 290 -23.14 -9.38 -89.60
N SER A 291 -23.17 -10.51 -90.33
CA SER A 291 -22.83 -11.84 -89.76
C SER A 291 -21.41 -11.85 -89.18
N LYS A 292 -20.43 -11.25 -89.87
CA LYS A 292 -19.06 -11.14 -89.35
C LYS A 292 -18.93 -10.30 -88.07
N GLN A 293 -19.73 -9.24 -87.93
CA GLN A 293 -19.77 -8.44 -86.69
C GLN A 293 -20.51 -9.17 -85.56
N LEU A 294 -21.56 -9.93 -85.87
CA LEU A 294 -22.29 -10.75 -84.91
C LEU A 294 -21.40 -11.86 -84.35
N ASN A 295 -20.72 -12.64 -85.20
CA ASN A 295 -19.80 -13.70 -84.76
C ASN A 295 -18.70 -13.15 -83.85
N LYS A 296 -18.14 -11.97 -84.18
CA LYS A 296 -17.15 -11.31 -83.33
C LYS A 296 -17.74 -10.88 -81.98
N SER A 297 -19.01 -10.50 -81.94
CA SER A 297 -19.69 -10.12 -80.71
C SER A 297 -20.02 -11.36 -79.85
N GLU A 298 -20.46 -12.43 -80.48
CA GLU A 298 -20.66 -13.75 -79.89
C GLU A 298 -19.36 -14.29 -79.25
N ASP A 299 -18.24 -14.26 -79.98
CA ASP A 299 -16.90 -14.61 -79.45
C ASP A 299 -16.57 -13.81 -78.17
N ILE A 300 -16.90 -12.51 -78.15
CA ILE A 300 -16.68 -11.64 -76.99
C ILE A 300 -17.61 -12.03 -75.83
N VAL A 301 -18.86 -12.39 -76.11
CA VAL A 301 -19.82 -12.86 -75.08
C VAL A 301 -19.36 -14.18 -74.49
N ILE A 302 -18.99 -15.16 -75.31
CA ILE A 302 -18.44 -16.46 -74.88
C ILE A 302 -17.19 -16.26 -74.03
N GLN A 303 -16.24 -15.43 -74.50
CA GLN A 303 -15.03 -15.14 -73.76
C GLN A 303 -15.32 -14.40 -72.44
N SER A 304 -16.32 -13.52 -72.43
CA SER A 304 -16.76 -12.82 -71.21
C SER A 304 -17.38 -13.79 -70.22
N GLN A 305 -18.23 -14.71 -70.68
CA GLN A 305 -18.83 -15.76 -69.87
C GLN A 305 -17.76 -16.68 -69.26
N GLU A 306 -16.77 -17.12 -70.03
CA GLU A 306 -15.67 -17.96 -69.55
C GLU A 306 -14.83 -17.24 -68.48
N ASN A 307 -14.48 -15.97 -68.71
CA ASN A 307 -13.75 -15.16 -67.73
C ASN A 307 -14.54 -14.95 -66.43
N LEU A 308 -15.86 -14.78 -66.56
CA LEU A 308 -16.77 -14.53 -65.45
C LEU A 308 -17.01 -15.82 -64.63
N MET A 309 -17.12 -16.96 -65.30
CA MET A 309 -17.16 -18.28 -64.66
C MET A 309 -15.85 -18.60 -63.91
N ASN A 310 -14.70 -18.29 -64.52
CA ASN A 310 -13.40 -18.42 -63.86
C ASN A 310 -13.26 -17.51 -62.63
N SER A 311 -13.78 -16.28 -62.69
CA SER A 311 -13.78 -15.33 -61.57
C SER A 311 -14.72 -15.80 -60.45
N THR A 312 -15.90 -16.33 -60.80
CA THR A 312 -16.85 -16.94 -59.86
C THR A 312 -16.21 -18.08 -59.11
N LYS A 313 -15.51 -18.96 -59.82
CA LYS A 313 -14.81 -20.10 -59.22
C LYS A 313 -13.74 -19.65 -58.23
N LYS A 314 -12.94 -18.63 -58.57
CA LYS A 314 -11.94 -18.05 -57.65
C LYS A 314 -12.58 -17.41 -56.42
N LEU A 315 -13.71 -16.73 -56.55
CA LEU A 315 -14.46 -16.17 -55.42
C LEU A 315 -15.05 -17.27 -54.53
N GLN A 316 -15.53 -18.36 -55.14
CA GLN A 316 -15.98 -19.55 -54.41
C GLN A 316 -14.83 -20.21 -53.66
N GLU A 317 -13.64 -20.32 -54.28
CA GLU A 317 -12.43 -20.80 -53.62
C GLU A 317 -12.03 -19.89 -52.46
N LEU A 318 -12.06 -18.57 -52.64
CA LEU A 318 -11.79 -17.60 -51.57
C LEU A 318 -12.81 -17.74 -50.42
N LYS A 319 -14.10 -17.84 -50.73
CA LYS A 319 -15.15 -18.08 -49.73
C LYS A 319 -14.90 -19.39 -48.98
N ASN A 320 -14.59 -20.46 -49.70
CA ASN A 320 -14.27 -21.75 -49.10
C ASN A 320 -13.00 -21.70 -48.24
N GLU A 321 -11.97 -20.93 -48.62
CA GLU A 321 -10.76 -20.73 -47.80
C GLU A 321 -11.04 -19.87 -46.57
N LEU A 322 -11.92 -18.86 -46.65
CA LEU A 322 -12.41 -18.10 -45.50
C LEU A 322 -13.24 -18.99 -44.56
N ASP A 323 -14.10 -19.85 -45.10
CA ASP A 323 -14.87 -20.86 -44.35
C ASP A 323 -13.94 -21.90 -43.71
N LYS A 324 -12.88 -22.33 -44.41
CA LYS A 324 -11.85 -23.21 -43.83
C LYS A 324 -11.01 -22.52 -42.77
N LEU A 325 -10.65 -21.25 -42.95
CA LEU A 325 -9.98 -20.45 -41.91
C LEU A 325 -10.83 -20.42 -40.64
N MET A 326 -12.14 -20.22 -40.80
CA MET A 326 -13.12 -20.28 -39.72
C MET A 326 -13.21 -21.67 -39.08
N ASN A 327 -13.04 -22.75 -39.84
CA ASN A 327 -13.13 -24.14 -39.33
C ASN A 327 -11.80 -24.77 -38.85
N SER A 328 -10.65 -24.33 -39.36
CA SER A 328 -9.32 -24.91 -39.09
C SER A 328 -8.77 -24.55 -37.70
N CYS A 329 -9.35 -23.53 -37.08
CA CYS A 329 -9.07 -23.15 -35.69
C CYS A 329 -9.63 -24.13 -34.65
N LYS A 330 -10.41 -25.16 -35.05
CA LYS A 330 -11.08 -26.12 -34.15
C LYS A 330 -10.18 -27.25 -33.63
N THR A 331 -8.97 -27.40 -34.16
CA THR A 331 -8.08 -28.52 -33.82
C THR A 331 -6.69 -28.02 -33.40
N LYS A 332 -6.57 -27.60 -32.14
CA LYS A 332 -5.34 -27.75 -31.36
C LYS A 332 -5.59 -27.69 -29.86
#